data_AF-A0A561WXF9-F1
#
_entry.id   AF-A0A561WXF9-F1
#
_cell.length_a   1.000
_cell.length_b   1.000
_cell.length_c   1.000
_cell.angle_alpha   90.00
_cell.angle_beta   90.00
_cell.angle_gamma   90.00
#
_symmetry.space_group_name_H-M   'P 1'
#
loop_
_entity.id
_entity.type
_entity.pdbx_description
1 polymer ?
#
loop_
_entity_poly.entity_id
_entity_poly.type
_entity_poly.pdbx_seq_one_letter_code
_entity_poly.pdbx_strand_id
1 'polypeptide(L)'
;MGDASLPDAAPEPYLRSTDPEIMPWWLTWPEVDPARHPFDRASAPDVVRSLAPAASVPTRPPGRSGQDDVYQWGQRVGTRWADEMSVALVRHYGRWASGWRWGVGEADVGGGPVHAWCCPADSMGSPEQTLAVVTEALVEWRGWLEELVERFDRFLPLVTDDRADVALDAWERAVAHLVTVVVDRTCADGGWEHHCRQVLGWFLTLAGVPAERHASLVEHAIGGRFHSFMPPPDRLIREVAERFAAEVDRHAR
;
A
#
# COMPACT_ATOMS: atom_id res chain seq x y z
N MET A 1 14.37 -22.67 52.75
CA MET A 1 13.63 -23.18 51.57
C MET A 1 12.51 -22.19 51.29
N GLY A 2 12.81 -21.15 50.54
CA GLY A 2 11.84 -20.17 50.08
C GLY A 2 11.99 -20.12 48.57
N ASP A 3 11.13 -20.85 47.88
CA ASP A 3 11.05 -20.86 46.42
C ASP A 3 10.32 -19.60 45.99
N ALA A 4 11.09 -18.56 45.68
CA ALA A 4 10.58 -17.37 45.03
C ALA A 4 10.46 -17.68 43.55
N SER A 5 9.30 -18.24 43.16
CA SER A 5 8.91 -18.29 41.75
C SER A 5 8.94 -16.86 41.19
N LEU A 6 9.88 -16.62 40.29
CA LEU A 6 9.93 -15.42 39.48
C LEU A 6 8.60 -15.30 38.70
N PRO A 7 8.02 -14.09 38.59
CA PRO A 7 6.84 -13.91 37.75
C PRO A 7 7.18 -14.34 36.32
N ASP A 8 6.28 -15.15 35.75
CA ASP A 8 6.30 -15.60 34.36
C ASP A 8 6.63 -14.40 33.47
N ALA A 9 7.76 -14.46 32.77
CA ALA A 9 8.20 -13.37 31.91
C ALA A 9 7.06 -13.10 30.91
N ALA A 10 6.55 -11.87 30.89
CA ALA A 10 5.51 -11.50 29.95
C ALA A 10 5.95 -11.95 28.55
N PRO A 11 5.14 -12.72 27.82
CA PRO A 11 5.54 -13.25 26.52
C PRO A 11 6.00 -12.10 25.63
N GLU A 12 7.15 -12.30 24.97
CA GLU A 12 7.76 -11.28 24.11
C GLU A 12 6.70 -10.69 23.16
N PRO A 13 6.70 -9.36 22.94
CA PRO A 13 5.79 -8.75 22.00
C PRO A 13 6.03 -9.35 20.62
N TYR A 14 4.97 -9.83 19.98
CA TYR A 14 5.05 -10.21 18.57
C TYR A 14 5.47 -8.97 17.77
N LEU A 15 6.65 -9.02 17.17
CA LEU A 15 7.09 -8.00 16.23
C LEU A 15 6.43 -8.29 14.90
N ARG A 16 5.74 -7.28 14.35
CA ARG A 16 5.16 -7.35 13.01
C ARG A 16 6.21 -7.84 12.03
N SER A 17 5.81 -8.77 11.15
CA SER A 17 6.67 -9.24 10.08
C SER A 17 7.07 -8.08 9.16
N THR A 18 8.36 -8.02 8.81
CA THR A 18 8.90 -7.15 7.75
C THR A 18 9.21 -7.94 6.48
N ASP A 19 8.68 -9.16 6.37
CA ASP A 19 8.91 -10.06 5.25
C ASP A 19 8.48 -9.40 3.93
N PRO A 20 9.40 -9.23 2.96
CA PRO A 20 9.10 -8.66 1.66
C PRO A 20 7.96 -9.35 0.90
N GLU A 21 7.65 -10.62 1.20
CA GLU A 21 6.56 -11.36 0.56
C GLU A 21 5.19 -10.77 0.90
N ILE A 22 5.00 -10.30 2.13
CA ILE A 22 3.71 -9.78 2.63
C ILE A 22 3.70 -8.28 2.90
N MET A 23 4.82 -7.60 2.62
CA MET A 23 4.96 -6.15 2.74
C MET A 23 4.72 -5.45 1.39
N PRO A 24 3.71 -4.57 1.29
CA PRO A 24 3.32 -3.93 0.04
C PRO A 24 4.32 -2.90 -0.47
N TRP A 25 5.22 -2.39 0.38
CA TRP A 25 6.25 -1.41 0.00
C TRP A 25 7.22 -1.94 -1.07
N TRP A 26 7.34 -3.27 -1.20
CA TRP A 26 8.24 -3.94 -2.13
C TRP A 26 7.56 -4.41 -3.42
N LEU A 27 6.31 -4.00 -3.66
CA LEU A 27 5.57 -4.39 -4.85
C LEU A 27 6.09 -3.65 -6.08
N THR A 28 6.44 -4.42 -7.11
CA THR A 28 6.78 -3.89 -8.43
C THR A 28 5.56 -3.93 -9.35
N TRP A 29 5.55 -3.11 -10.41
CA TRP A 29 4.43 -3.08 -11.35
C TRP A 29 4.10 -4.47 -11.95
N PRO A 30 5.09 -5.27 -12.42
CA PRO A 30 4.83 -6.63 -12.90
C PRO A 30 4.10 -7.56 -11.94
N GLU A 31 4.14 -7.27 -10.64
CA GLU A 31 3.54 -8.08 -9.58
C GLU A 31 2.16 -7.60 -9.17
N VAL A 32 1.79 -6.35 -9.50
CA VAL A 32 0.48 -5.75 -9.18
C VAL A 32 -0.37 -5.50 -10.41
N ASP A 33 0.19 -5.65 -11.61
CA ASP A 33 -0.50 -5.50 -12.89
C ASP A 33 -1.77 -6.37 -12.94
N PRO A 34 -2.98 -5.77 -12.87
CA PRO A 34 -4.23 -6.50 -12.84
C PRO A 34 -4.42 -7.46 -14.01
N ALA A 35 -3.81 -7.18 -15.17
CA ALA A 35 -3.89 -8.04 -16.35
C ALA A 35 -3.17 -9.38 -16.18
N ARG A 36 -2.22 -9.48 -15.24
CA ARG A 36 -1.46 -10.69 -14.93
C ARG A 36 -2.09 -11.54 -13.83
N HIS A 37 -3.05 -10.97 -13.12
CA HIS A 37 -3.66 -11.58 -11.95
C HIS A 37 -5.18 -11.57 -12.10
N PRO A 38 -5.81 -12.58 -12.72
CA PRO A 38 -7.26 -12.67 -12.74
C PRO A 38 -7.83 -12.69 -11.32
N PHE A 39 -8.89 -11.91 -11.09
CA PHE A 39 -9.54 -11.81 -9.78
C PHE A 39 -11.04 -11.63 -9.95
N ASP A 40 -11.83 -12.53 -9.36
CA ASP A 40 -13.28 -12.39 -9.29
C ASP A 40 -13.69 -11.87 -7.91
N ARG A 41 -14.14 -10.61 -7.89
CA ARG A 41 -14.62 -9.91 -6.69
C ARG A 41 -15.79 -10.65 -6.02
N ALA A 42 -16.63 -11.36 -6.79
CA ALA A 42 -17.78 -12.08 -6.27
C ALA A 42 -17.38 -13.35 -5.51
N SER A 43 -16.33 -14.05 -5.96
CA SER A 43 -15.80 -15.24 -5.29
C SER A 43 -14.91 -14.92 -4.07
N ALA A 44 -14.41 -13.70 -3.95
CA ALA A 44 -13.44 -13.31 -2.92
C ALA A 44 -13.89 -13.65 -1.48
N PRO A 45 -15.17 -13.44 -1.06
CA PRO A 45 -15.61 -13.83 0.27
C PRO A 45 -15.46 -15.33 0.56
N ASP A 46 -15.75 -16.18 -0.42
CA ASP A 46 -15.69 -17.63 -0.26
C ASP A 46 -14.25 -18.12 -0.22
N VAL A 47 -13.38 -17.53 -1.04
CA VAL A 47 -11.94 -17.80 -0.98
C VAL A 47 -11.39 -17.41 0.38
N VAL A 48 -11.64 -16.19 0.86
CA VAL A 48 -11.14 -15.72 2.17
C VAL A 48 -11.56 -16.65 3.30
N ARG A 49 -12.81 -17.12 3.32
CA ARG A 49 -13.30 -18.09 4.30
C ARG A 49 -12.67 -19.48 4.19
N SER A 50 -12.17 -19.85 3.00
CA SER A 50 -11.53 -21.15 2.77
C SER A 50 -10.06 -21.21 3.21
N LEU A 51 -9.42 -20.06 3.44
CA LEU A 51 -8.01 -19.99 3.81
C LEU A 51 -7.80 -20.50 5.25
N ALA A 52 -6.66 -21.16 5.50
CA ALA A 52 -6.38 -21.76 6.80
C ALA A 52 -6.51 -20.78 8.00
N PRO A 53 -6.04 -19.51 7.94
CA PRO A 53 -6.21 -18.56 9.04
C PRO A 53 -7.68 -18.19 9.34
N ALA A 54 -8.60 -18.39 8.38
CA ALA A 54 -10.02 -18.13 8.60
C ALA A 54 -10.68 -19.09 9.58
N ALA A 55 -10.09 -20.27 9.82
CA ALA A 55 -10.57 -21.22 10.82
C ALA A 55 -10.23 -20.81 12.26
N SER A 56 -9.33 -19.83 12.44
CA SER A 56 -8.79 -19.44 13.75
C SER A 56 -8.76 -17.92 13.94
N VAL A 57 -9.78 -17.21 13.45
CA VAL A 57 -9.89 -15.76 13.64
C VAL A 57 -10.04 -15.43 15.12
N PRO A 58 -9.11 -14.66 15.72
CA PRO A 58 -9.20 -14.31 17.12
C PRO A 58 -10.30 -13.28 17.34
N THR A 59 -11.06 -13.43 18.43
CA THR A 59 -12.10 -12.46 18.80
C THR A 59 -11.48 -11.29 19.57
N ARG A 60 -11.79 -10.08 19.15
CA ARG A 60 -11.33 -8.85 19.81
C ARG A 60 -11.95 -8.69 21.19
N PRO A 61 -11.18 -8.30 22.23
CA PRO A 61 -11.72 -7.91 23.53
C PRO A 61 -12.70 -6.72 23.41
N PRO A 62 -13.73 -6.64 24.28
CA PRO A 62 -14.60 -5.47 24.32
C PRO A 62 -13.82 -4.25 24.80
N GLY A 63 -14.15 -3.05 24.28
CA GLY A 63 -13.47 -1.82 24.69
C GLY A 63 -13.09 -0.93 23.51
N ARG A 64 -12.48 0.22 23.82
CA ARG A 64 -11.95 1.16 22.82
C ARG A 64 -10.52 0.77 22.47
N SER A 65 -10.11 1.00 21.23
CA SER A 65 -8.81 0.55 20.72
C SER A 65 -7.61 1.21 21.41
N GLY A 66 -7.79 2.42 21.95
CA GLY A 66 -6.77 3.09 22.79
C GLY A 66 -6.72 2.61 24.24
N GLN A 67 -7.53 1.63 24.65
CA GLN A 67 -7.37 0.98 25.96
C GLN A 67 -6.22 -0.02 25.89
N ASP A 68 -5.40 -0.06 26.95
CA ASP A 68 -4.16 -0.84 26.96
C ASP A 68 -4.37 -2.32 26.63
N ASP A 69 -5.43 -2.94 27.14
CA ASP A 69 -5.74 -4.35 26.91
C ASP A 69 -6.10 -4.65 25.45
N VAL A 70 -6.95 -3.81 24.85
CA VAL A 70 -7.34 -3.91 23.43
C VAL A 70 -6.15 -3.63 22.52
N TYR A 71 -5.37 -2.59 22.83
CA TYR A 71 -4.17 -2.23 22.07
C TYR A 71 -3.14 -3.36 22.11
N GLN A 72 -2.80 -3.87 23.30
CA GLN A 72 -1.82 -4.96 23.45
C GLN A 72 -2.31 -6.25 22.79
N TRP A 73 -3.61 -6.55 22.87
CA TRP A 73 -4.20 -7.68 22.13
C TRP A 73 -4.03 -7.49 20.62
N GLY A 74 -4.33 -6.30 20.09
CA GLY A 74 -4.19 -5.98 18.67
C GLY A 74 -2.75 -6.17 18.19
N GLN A 75 -1.78 -5.63 18.93
CA GLN A 75 -0.36 -5.72 18.58
C GLN A 75 0.19 -7.16 18.58
N ARG A 76 -0.35 -8.04 19.44
CA ARG A 76 0.21 -9.40 19.63
C ARG A 76 -0.57 -10.47 18.88
N VAL A 77 -1.88 -10.51 19.11
CA VAL A 77 -2.77 -11.56 18.60
C VAL A 77 -3.30 -11.17 17.23
N GLY A 78 -3.79 -9.94 17.11
CA GLY A 78 -4.35 -9.42 15.87
C GLY A 78 -3.32 -9.31 14.74
N THR A 79 -2.17 -8.66 15.00
CA THR A 79 -1.09 -8.51 14.01
C THR A 79 -0.56 -9.85 13.52
N ARG A 80 -0.36 -10.80 14.43
CA ARG A 80 0.10 -12.15 14.05
C ARG A 80 -0.89 -12.84 13.13
N TRP A 81 -2.18 -12.81 13.46
CA TRP A 81 -3.20 -13.39 12.60
C TRP A 81 -3.28 -12.67 11.24
N ALA A 82 -3.14 -11.34 11.21
CA ALA A 82 -3.12 -10.57 9.97
C ALA A 82 -1.90 -10.89 9.08
N ASP A 83 -0.73 -11.17 9.68
CA ASP A 83 0.46 -11.66 8.97
C ASP A 83 0.18 -13.05 8.37
N GLU A 84 -0.38 -13.98 9.16
CA GLU A 84 -0.76 -15.32 8.70
C GLU A 84 -1.79 -15.27 7.55
N MET A 85 -2.80 -14.39 7.65
CA MET A 85 -3.78 -14.14 6.59
C MET A 85 -3.12 -13.55 5.34
N SER A 86 -2.18 -12.62 5.50
CA SER A 86 -1.43 -12.04 4.37
C SER A 86 -0.63 -13.11 3.62
N VAL A 87 0.04 -14.02 4.33
CA VAL A 87 0.74 -15.17 3.73
C VAL A 87 -0.24 -16.06 2.95
N ALA A 88 -1.41 -16.36 3.54
CA ALA A 88 -2.40 -17.20 2.87
C ALA A 88 -2.97 -16.55 1.61
N LEU A 89 -3.24 -15.25 1.64
CA LEU A 89 -3.69 -14.46 0.49
C LEU A 89 -2.63 -14.39 -0.61
N VAL A 90 -1.38 -14.11 -0.26
CA VAL A 90 -0.27 -14.05 -1.23
C VAL A 90 -0.05 -15.42 -1.90
N ARG A 91 -0.14 -16.52 -1.14
CA ARG A 91 -0.05 -17.88 -1.70
C ARG A 91 -1.18 -18.20 -2.68
N HIS A 92 -2.39 -17.67 -2.44
CA HIS A 92 -3.55 -17.95 -3.29
C HIS A 92 -3.61 -17.04 -4.52
N TYR A 93 -3.47 -15.73 -4.32
CA TYR A 93 -3.68 -14.73 -5.37
C TYR A 93 -2.38 -14.22 -6.01
N GLY A 94 -1.22 -14.48 -5.39
CA GLY A 94 0.06 -13.91 -5.77
C GLY A 94 0.43 -12.66 -4.96
N ARG A 95 1.65 -12.15 -5.18
CA ARG A 95 2.23 -11.05 -4.39
C ARG A 95 1.36 -9.79 -4.33
N TRP A 96 0.60 -9.46 -5.38
CA TRP A 96 -0.27 -8.28 -5.37
C TRP A 96 -1.17 -8.25 -4.14
N ALA A 97 -1.66 -9.40 -3.65
CA ALA A 97 -2.59 -9.44 -2.54
C ALA A 97 -2.02 -8.92 -1.22
N SER A 98 -0.69 -8.79 -1.07
CA SER A 98 -0.04 -8.21 0.12
C SER A 98 -0.47 -6.76 0.43
N GLY A 99 -1.03 -6.04 -0.54
CA GLY A 99 -1.55 -4.67 -0.34
C GLY A 99 -2.89 -4.58 0.40
N TRP A 100 -3.57 -5.70 0.66
CA TRP A 100 -4.93 -5.69 1.25
C TRP A 100 -5.04 -4.93 2.58
N ARG A 101 -3.98 -4.91 3.39
CA ARG A 101 -3.95 -4.22 4.70
C ARG A 101 -3.13 -2.93 4.70
N TRP A 102 -2.80 -2.42 3.51
CA TRP A 102 -2.05 -1.18 3.37
C TRP A 102 -2.97 0.02 3.58
N GLY A 103 -3.31 0.24 4.84
CA GLY A 103 -4.30 1.22 5.24
C GLY A 103 -3.80 2.66 5.14
N VAL A 104 -4.75 3.60 5.07
CA VAL A 104 -4.48 5.04 5.14
C VAL A 104 -3.89 5.47 6.49
N GLY A 105 -3.06 6.52 6.47
CA GLY A 105 -2.47 7.11 7.68
C GLY A 105 -1.61 6.17 8.50
N GLU A 106 -1.77 6.18 9.82
CA GLU A 106 -0.98 5.32 10.74
C GLU A 106 -1.57 3.92 10.92
N ALA A 107 -2.41 3.48 9.96
CA ALA A 107 -2.90 2.12 9.87
C ALA A 107 -1.76 1.09 9.91
N ASP A 108 -2.11 -0.19 10.05
CA ASP A 108 -1.24 -1.35 10.23
C ASP A 108 0.07 -1.19 9.46
N VAL A 109 0.03 -1.18 8.13
CA VAL A 109 1.25 -1.01 7.31
C VAL A 109 1.52 0.46 6.92
N GLY A 110 0.61 1.38 7.23
CA GLY A 110 0.76 2.82 7.12
C GLY A 110 0.89 3.40 5.71
N GLY A 111 0.25 4.54 5.45
CA GLY A 111 0.43 5.36 4.25
C GLY A 111 -0.05 4.75 2.95
N GLY A 112 -0.90 3.73 3.04
CA GLY A 112 -1.44 3.04 1.88
C GLY A 112 -2.81 3.57 1.46
N PRO A 113 -3.35 3.03 0.35
CA PRO A 113 -4.59 3.51 -0.25
C PRO A 113 -5.84 2.76 0.23
N VAL A 114 -5.75 1.82 1.17
CA VAL A 114 -6.90 1.02 1.63
C VAL A 114 -7.59 1.71 2.81
N HIS A 115 -8.92 1.86 2.76
CA HIS A 115 -9.70 2.48 3.84
C HIS A 115 -10.40 1.46 4.72
N ALA A 116 -10.74 0.29 4.19
CA ALA A 116 -11.47 -0.74 4.92
C ALA A 116 -10.65 -1.36 6.07
N TRP A 117 -9.31 -1.31 6.01
CA TRP A 117 -8.43 -1.79 7.06
C TRP A 117 -7.63 -0.64 7.70
N CYS A 118 -7.77 -0.48 9.01
CA CYS A 118 -6.95 0.42 9.82
C CYS A 118 -5.89 -0.41 10.55
N CYS A 119 -6.21 -0.97 11.70
CA CYS A 119 -5.30 -1.82 12.46
C CYS A 119 -6.06 -3.00 13.08
N PRO A 120 -5.39 -4.07 13.54
CA PRO A 120 -6.08 -5.19 14.16
C PRO A 120 -7.00 -4.78 15.32
N ALA A 121 -6.62 -3.76 16.10
CA ALA A 121 -7.44 -3.26 17.21
C ALA A 121 -8.72 -2.52 16.77
N ASP A 122 -8.79 -1.97 15.56
CA ASP A 122 -9.97 -1.24 15.06
C ASP A 122 -10.78 -2.04 14.03
N SER A 123 -10.13 -2.95 13.31
CA SER A 123 -10.72 -3.64 12.16
C SER A 123 -11.19 -5.06 12.47
N MET A 124 -10.71 -5.66 13.57
CA MET A 124 -11.14 -6.99 13.99
C MET A 124 -12.32 -6.91 14.96
N GLY A 125 -13.25 -7.86 14.85
CA GLY A 125 -14.46 -7.96 15.68
C GLY A 125 -14.81 -9.41 15.97
N SER A 126 -16.01 -9.85 15.60
CA SER A 126 -16.31 -11.29 15.47
C SER A 126 -15.52 -11.90 14.30
N PRO A 127 -15.36 -13.24 14.25
CA PRO A 127 -14.76 -13.92 13.11
C PRO A 127 -15.39 -13.52 11.76
N GLU A 128 -16.71 -13.50 11.67
CA GLU A 128 -17.45 -13.19 10.45
C GLU A 128 -17.25 -11.73 10.02
N GLN A 129 -17.32 -10.80 10.98
CA GLN A 129 -17.07 -9.39 10.73
C GLN A 129 -15.64 -9.18 10.23
N THR A 130 -14.67 -9.81 10.88
CA THR A 130 -13.25 -9.68 10.52
C THR A 130 -12.99 -10.20 9.10
N LEU A 131 -13.53 -11.37 8.73
CA LEU A 131 -13.37 -11.91 7.38
C LEU A 131 -14.09 -11.06 6.31
N ALA A 132 -15.21 -10.44 6.66
CA ALA A 132 -15.87 -9.48 5.78
C ALA A 132 -14.98 -8.25 5.52
N VAL A 133 -14.36 -7.68 6.55
CA VAL A 133 -13.42 -6.55 6.43
C VAL A 133 -12.19 -6.94 5.61
N VAL A 134 -11.60 -8.12 5.82
CA VAL A 134 -10.49 -8.62 4.98
C VAL A 134 -10.88 -8.67 3.51
N THR A 135 -12.09 -9.17 3.23
CA THR A 135 -12.60 -9.26 1.86
C THR A 135 -12.79 -7.88 1.24
N GLU A 136 -13.42 -6.96 1.98
CA GLU A 136 -13.62 -5.57 1.55
C GLU A 136 -12.28 -4.90 1.22
N ALA A 137 -11.31 -5.02 2.11
CA ALA A 137 -9.99 -4.43 1.98
C ALA A 137 -9.19 -5.02 0.79
N LEU A 138 -9.29 -6.33 0.55
CA LEU A 138 -8.69 -6.97 -0.63
C LEU A 138 -9.33 -6.48 -1.94
N VAL A 139 -10.66 -6.40 -1.98
CA VAL A 139 -11.41 -5.91 -3.15
C VAL A 139 -11.12 -4.43 -3.40
N GLU A 140 -11.03 -3.63 -2.34
CA GLU A 140 -10.67 -2.22 -2.40
C GLU A 140 -9.25 -2.03 -2.97
N TRP A 141 -8.28 -2.76 -2.44
CA TRP A 141 -6.92 -2.76 -2.95
C TRP A 141 -6.88 -3.14 -4.44
N ARG A 142 -7.62 -4.18 -4.84
CA ARG A 142 -7.75 -4.56 -6.25
C ARG A 142 -8.34 -3.42 -7.09
N GLY A 143 -9.41 -2.80 -6.61
CA GLY A 143 -10.06 -1.68 -7.30
C GLY A 143 -9.11 -0.51 -7.52
N TRP A 144 -8.28 -0.19 -6.52
CA TRP A 144 -7.25 0.83 -6.64
C TRP A 144 -6.20 0.49 -7.73
N LEU A 145 -5.75 -0.76 -7.83
CA LEU A 145 -4.81 -1.17 -8.88
C LEU A 145 -5.41 -1.05 -10.29
N GLU A 146 -6.67 -1.44 -10.45
CA GLU A 146 -7.40 -1.30 -11.72
C GLU A 146 -7.63 0.17 -12.08
N GLU A 147 -7.92 1.00 -11.09
CA GLU A 147 -8.07 2.44 -11.21
C GLU A 147 -6.76 3.13 -11.66
N LEU A 148 -5.61 2.63 -11.21
CA LEU A 148 -4.30 3.08 -11.66
C LEU A 148 -4.02 2.71 -13.12
N VAL A 149 -4.39 1.50 -13.56
CA VAL A 149 -4.27 1.10 -14.97
C VAL A 149 -5.01 2.10 -15.87
N GLU A 150 -6.27 2.38 -15.56
CA GLU A 150 -7.09 3.32 -16.35
C GLU A 150 -6.48 4.72 -16.42
N ARG A 151 -5.71 5.13 -15.40
CA ARG A 151 -5.00 6.41 -15.39
C ARG A 151 -3.72 6.36 -16.19
N PHE A 152 -2.94 5.29 -16.04
CA PHE A 152 -1.72 5.08 -16.81
C PHE A 152 -2.03 5.06 -18.32
N ASP A 153 -3.10 4.37 -18.73
CA ASP A 153 -3.55 4.31 -20.13
C ASP A 153 -3.95 5.66 -20.73
N ARG A 154 -4.34 6.65 -19.91
CA ARG A 154 -4.65 8.00 -20.41
C ARG A 154 -3.41 8.79 -20.83
N PHE A 155 -2.25 8.45 -20.27
CA PHE A 155 -1.01 9.17 -20.51
C PHE A 155 -0.03 8.37 -21.38
N LEU A 156 -0.14 7.04 -21.39
CA LEU A 156 0.75 6.18 -22.17
C LEU A 156 0.26 5.97 -23.61
N PRO A 157 1.17 5.73 -24.56
CA PRO A 157 2.63 5.75 -24.40
C PRO A 157 3.17 7.19 -24.37
N LEU A 158 4.06 7.46 -23.40
CA LEU A 158 4.84 8.70 -23.40
C LEU A 158 6.09 8.48 -24.27
N VAL A 159 6.00 8.88 -25.53
CA VAL A 159 7.13 8.81 -26.45
C VAL A 159 8.13 9.91 -26.10
N THR A 160 9.37 9.52 -25.80
CA THR A 160 10.53 10.44 -25.82
C THR A 160 10.89 10.75 -27.27
N ASP A 161 10.03 11.48 -27.97
CA ASP A 161 10.18 11.85 -29.39
C ASP A 161 10.90 13.21 -29.55
N ASP A 162 11.38 13.51 -30.76
CA ASP A 162 12.22 14.66 -31.13
C ASP A 162 11.58 16.04 -30.84
N ARG A 163 10.28 16.08 -30.50
CA ARG A 163 9.58 17.29 -30.02
C ARG A 163 9.59 17.35 -28.49
N ALA A 164 10.76 17.64 -27.94
CA ALA A 164 11.03 17.72 -26.51
C ALA A 164 9.96 18.47 -25.70
N ASP A 165 9.49 19.63 -26.18
CA ASP A 165 8.50 20.45 -25.45
C ASP A 165 7.14 19.74 -25.29
N VAL A 166 6.71 18.95 -26.29
CA VAL A 166 5.45 18.19 -26.23
C VAL A 166 5.60 16.98 -25.30
N ALA A 167 6.77 16.35 -25.28
CA ALA A 167 7.07 15.24 -24.38
C ALA A 167 7.12 15.74 -22.91
N LEU A 168 7.75 16.89 -22.66
CA LEU A 168 7.81 17.50 -21.33
C LEU A 168 6.41 17.80 -20.77
N ASP A 169 5.56 18.50 -21.53
CA ASP A 169 4.19 18.82 -21.10
C ASP A 169 3.34 17.55 -20.81
N ALA A 170 3.54 16.48 -21.59
CA ALA A 170 2.85 15.21 -21.35
C ALA A 170 3.30 14.54 -20.03
N TRP A 171 4.61 14.54 -19.74
CA TRP A 171 5.16 14.07 -18.47
C TRP A 171 4.68 14.89 -17.29
N GLU A 172 4.67 16.23 -17.42
CA GLU A 172 4.18 17.12 -16.37
C GLU A 172 2.73 16.85 -16.02
N ARG A 173 1.86 16.74 -17.03
CA ARG A 173 0.43 16.43 -16.82
C ARG A 173 0.23 15.06 -16.19
N ALA A 174 0.97 14.05 -16.63
CA ALA A 174 0.89 12.71 -16.07
C ALA A 174 1.30 12.69 -14.59
N VAL A 175 2.46 13.26 -14.26
CA VAL A 175 2.99 13.26 -12.89
C VAL A 175 2.08 14.07 -11.96
N ALA A 176 1.65 15.26 -12.37
CA ALA A 176 0.74 16.08 -11.57
C ALA A 176 -0.57 15.31 -11.28
N HIS A 177 -1.14 14.65 -12.29
CA HIS A 177 -2.36 13.86 -12.11
C HIS A 177 -2.16 12.68 -11.16
N LEU A 178 -1.09 11.91 -11.32
CA LEU A 178 -0.82 10.74 -10.49
C LEU A 178 -0.54 11.13 -9.04
N VAL A 179 0.24 12.19 -8.81
CA VAL A 179 0.47 12.72 -7.46
C VAL A 179 -0.84 13.13 -6.82
N THR A 180 -1.67 13.93 -7.50
CA THR A 180 -2.97 14.37 -6.96
C THR A 180 -3.86 13.20 -6.58
N VAL A 181 -4.00 12.20 -7.46
CA VAL A 181 -4.83 11.03 -7.19
C VAL A 181 -4.31 10.24 -5.99
N VAL A 182 -2.99 10.11 -5.82
CA VAL A 182 -2.43 9.46 -4.64
C VAL A 182 -2.72 10.26 -3.37
N VAL A 183 -2.56 11.60 -3.36
CA VAL A 183 -2.87 12.38 -2.15
C VAL A 183 -4.36 12.30 -1.81
N ASP A 184 -5.25 12.39 -2.81
CA ASP A 184 -6.69 12.25 -2.61
C ASP A 184 -7.04 10.88 -2.03
N ARG A 185 -6.42 9.82 -2.57
CA ARG A 185 -6.69 8.43 -2.16
C ARG A 185 -6.21 8.13 -0.75
N THR A 186 -5.06 8.69 -0.37
CA THR A 186 -4.38 8.42 0.91
C THR A 186 -4.68 9.48 1.98
N CYS A 187 -5.49 10.50 1.63
CA CYS A 187 -5.75 11.69 2.43
C CYS A 187 -4.49 12.51 2.79
N ALA A 188 -3.36 12.24 2.12
CA ALA A 188 -2.03 12.73 2.51
C ALA A 188 -1.66 12.44 3.99
N ASP A 189 -2.23 11.38 4.57
CA ASP A 189 -1.95 10.97 5.95
C ASP A 189 -0.58 10.25 6.07
N GLY A 190 -0.20 9.85 7.28
CA GLY A 190 1.10 9.24 7.59
C GLY A 190 1.66 8.29 6.52
N GLY A 191 2.85 8.58 5.99
CA GLY A 191 3.61 7.71 5.08
C GLY A 191 3.14 7.67 3.61
N TRP A 192 2.14 8.47 3.23
CA TRP A 192 1.57 8.48 1.87
C TRP A 192 2.61 8.74 0.76
N GLU A 193 3.67 9.49 1.07
CA GLU A 193 4.71 9.83 0.11
C GLU A 193 5.49 8.58 -0.36
N HIS A 194 5.50 7.50 0.41
CA HIS A 194 6.09 6.23 -0.01
C HIS A 194 5.24 5.54 -1.08
N HIS A 195 3.91 5.55 -0.94
CA HIS A 195 3.02 5.05 -1.99
C HIS A 195 3.11 5.91 -3.26
N CYS A 196 3.21 7.24 -3.10
CA CYS A 196 3.42 8.15 -4.23
C CYS A 196 4.70 7.81 -5.01
N ARG A 197 5.82 7.56 -4.32
CA ARG A 197 7.06 7.05 -4.95
C ARG A 197 6.83 5.75 -5.73
N GLN A 198 6.08 4.83 -5.14
CA GLN A 198 5.81 3.52 -5.74
C GLN A 198 4.97 3.64 -7.02
N VAL A 199 3.89 4.43 -7.00
CA VAL A 199 3.04 4.70 -8.17
C VAL A 199 3.82 5.35 -9.30
N LEU A 200 4.69 6.33 -9.01
CA LEU A 200 5.55 6.95 -10.02
C LEU A 200 6.57 5.95 -10.60
N GLY A 201 7.14 5.07 -9.78
CA GLY A 201 8.02 3.99 -10.25
C GLY A 201 7.30 2.99 -11.16
N TRP A 202 6.06 2.64 -10.84
CA TRP A 202 5.22 1.79 -11.69
C TRP A 202 4.92 2.46 -13.03
N PHE A 203 4.58 3.75 -13.01
CA PHE A 203 4.34 4.51 -14.23
C PHE A 203 5.59 4.58 -15.12
N LEU A 204 6.77 4.81 -14.55
CA LEU A 204 8.05 4.77 -15.26
C LEU A 204 8.32 3.40 -15.90
N THR A 205 7.97 2.32 -15.21
CA THR A 205 8.10 0.94 -15.73
C THR A 205 7.27 0.77 -17.00
N LEU A 206 6.01 1.19 -16.98
CA LEU A 206 5.13 1.09 -18.14
C LEU A 206 5.48 2.07 -19.27
N ALA A 207 6.04 3.23 -18.94
CA ALA A 207 6.57 4.17 -19.92
C ALA A 207 7.86 3.68 -20.60
N GLY A 208 8.40 2.53 -20.18
CA GLY A 208 9.61 1.94 -20.76
C GLY A 208 10.91 2.60 -20.29
N VAL A 209 10.88 3.37 -19.20
CA VAL A 209 12.10 3.96 -18.62
C VAL A 209 12.90 2.83 -17.94
N PRO A 210 14.24 2.75 -18.15
CA PRO A 210 15.06 1.71 -17.52
C PRO A 210 14.99 1.72 -15.99
N ALA A 211 14.85 0.55 -15.37
CA ALA A 211 14.60 0.37 -13.94
C ALA A 211 15.70 0.97 -13.05
N GLU A 212 16.95 0.91 -13.50
CA GLU A 212 18.11 1.47 -12.81
C GLU A 212 18.02 3.00 -12.62
N ARG A 213 17.14 3.68 -13.36
CA ARG A 213 16.95 5.13 -13.29
C ARG A 213 15.80 5.54 -12.36
N HIS A 214 14.87 4.63 -12.07
CA HIS A 214 13.62 4.97 -11.39
C HIS A 214 13.86 5.63 -10.03
N ALA A 215 14.71 5.03 -9.19
CA ALA A 215 15.00 5.54 -7.86
C ALA A 215 15.58 6.96 -7.90
N SER A 216 16.51 7.23 -8.82
CA SER A 216 17.11 8.57 -8.97
C SER A 216 16.10 9.60 -9.44
N LEU A 217 15.28 9.25 -10.45
CA LEU A 217 14.24 10.13 -11.00
C LEU A 217 13.22 10.53 -9.92
N VAL A 218 12.70 9.52 -9.22
CA VAL A 218 11.70 9.70 -8.18
C VAL A 218 12.28 10.48 -6.99
N GLU A 219 13.46 10.12 -6.49
CA GLU A 219 14.08 10.82 -5.37
C GLU A 219 14.44 12.27 -5.72
N HIS A 220 14.92 12.52 -6.94
CA HIS A 220 15.19 13.89 -7.39
C HIS A 220 13.93 14.77 -7.41
N ALA A 221 12.79 14.20 -7.83
CA ALA A 221 11.54 14.93 -7.97
C ALA A 221 10.82 15.12 -6.63
N ILE A 222 10.72 14.09 -5.79
CA ILE A 222 9.86 14.11 -4.58
C ILE A 222 10.61 13.91 -3.26
N GLY A 223 11.90 13.60 -3.29
CA GLY A 223 12.75 13.45 -2.11
C GLY A 223 12.68 14.64 -1.16
N GLY A 224 12.17 14.40 0.05
CA GLY A 224 12.07 15.38 1.14
C GLY A 224 11.11 16.56 0.91
N ARG A 225 10.32 16.56 -0.17
CA ARG A 225 9.39 17.67 -0.50
C ARG A 225 7.98 17.46 0.04
N PHE A 226 7.54 16.22 0.08
CA PHE A 226 6.25 15.86 0.68
C PHE A 226 6.43 15.55 2.15
N HIS A 227 5.43 15.93 2.93
CA HIS A 227 5.38 15.69 4.35
C HIS A 227 4.12 14.88 4.67
N SER A 228 4.27 13.90 5.55
CA SER A 228 3.14 13.16 6.11
C SER A 228 2.16 14.09 6.84
N PHE A 229 0.87 13.76 6.81
CA PHE A 229 -0.24 14.49 7.44
C PHE A 229 -0.48 15.91 6.93
N MET A 230 0.08 16.24 5.77
CA MET A 230 -0.10 17.56 5.15
C MET A 230 -0.29 17.38 3.64
N PRO A 231 -1.51 17.64 3.13
CA PRO A 231 -1.73 17.73 1.69
C PRO A 231 -0.79 18.78 1.08
N PRO A 232 -0.01 18.42 0.04
CA PRO A 232 0.85 19.40 -0.62
C PRO A 232 -0.02 20.43 -1.36
N PRO A 233 0.36 21.72 -1.37
CA PRO A 233 -0.35 22.70 -2.17
C PRO A 233 -0.16 22.44 -3.67
N ASP A 234 -1.14 22.81 -4.50
CA ASP A 234 -1.11 22.61 -5.97
C ASP A 234 0.18 23.13 -6.63
N ARG A 235 0.73 24.21 -6.10
CA ARG A 235 2.00 24.77 -6.58
C ARG A 235 3.15 23.76 -6.42
N LEU A 236 3.23 23.09 -5.27
CA LEU A 236 4.27 22.10 -5.02
C LEU A 236 4.09 20.87 -5.93
N ILE A 237 2.85 20.44 -6.17
CA ILE A 237 2.55 19.35 -7.11
C ILE A 237 3.05 19.68 -8.52
N ARG A 238 2.79 20.90 -9.00
CA ARG A 238 3.30 21.36 -10.31
C ARG A 238 4.82 21.44 -10.36
N GLU A 239 5.46 22.01 -9.34
CA GLU A 239 6.93 22.09 -9.27
C GLU A 239 7.57 20.69 -9.26
N VAL A 240 6.97 19.72 -8.59
CA VAL A 240 7.39 18.31 -8.64
C VAL A 240 7.26 17.74 -10.05
N ALA A 241 6.13 17.99 -10.72
CA ALA A 241 5.85 17.48 -12.05
C ALA A 241 6.82 18.04 -13.11
N GLU A 242 7.06 19.36 -13.09
CA GLU A 242 8.05 20.06 -13.94
C GLU A 242 9.46 19.46 -13.76
N ARG A 243 9.88 19.27 -12.50
CA ARG A 243 11.19 18.67 -12.20
C ARG A 243 11.29 17.23 -12.68
N PHE A 244 10.24 16.45 -12.49
CA PHE A 244 10.20 15.05 -12.92
C PHE A 244 10.34 14.97 -14.44
N ALA A 245 9.55 15.74 -15.19
CA ALA A 245 9.62 15.78 -16.65
C ALA A 245 11.01 16.20 -17.15
N ALA A 246 11.58 17.26 -16.57
CA ALA A 246 12.92 17.73 -16.94
C ALA A 246 14.04 16.72 -16.63
N GLU A 247 13.88 15.90 -15.58
CA GLU A 247 14.84 14.83 -15.28
C GLU A 247 14.70 13.66 -16.27
N VAL A 248 13.48 13.29 -16.65
CA VAL A 248 13.24 12.26 -17.67
C VAL A 248 13.83 12.67 -19.02
N ASP A 249 13.59 13.90 -19.50
CA ASP A 249 14.16 14.39 -20.78
C ASP A 249 15.69 14.40 -20.76
N ARG A 250 16.30 14.87 -19.67
CA ARG A 250 17.77 14.89 -19.53
C ARG A 250 18.41 13.51 -19.60
N HIS A 251 17.69 12.47 -19.21
CA HIS A 251 18.17 11.09 -19.25
C HIS A 251 17.78 10.36 -20.54
N ALA A 252 16.81 10.86 -21.30
CA ALA A 252 16.44 10.32 -22.60
C ALA A 252 17.43 10.71 -23.72
N ARG A 253 18.18 11.80 -23.53
CA ARG A 253 19.26 12.27 -24.40
C ARG A 253 20.60 11.61 -24.06
#